data_AF-Q08XQ8-F1
#
_entry.id   AF-Q08XQ8-F1
#
_cell.length_a   1.000
_cell.length_b   1.000
_cell.length_c   1.000
_cell.angle_alpha   90.00
_cell.angle_beta   90.00
_cell.angle_gamma   90.00
#
_symmetry.space_group_name_H-M   'P 1'
#
loop_
_entity.id
_entity.type
_entity.pdbx_description
1 polymer ?
#
loop_
_entity_poly.entity_id
_entity_poly.type
_entity_poly.pdbx_seq_one_letter_code
_entity_poly.pdbx_strand_id
1 'polypeptide(L)'
;MPAWRASSRDSLGISIRGRHYAQGPQGRSTEPARPLLTENQTGKVPRRCVNTCRILAMSDPGGMGKAAVVCLAALLGNVLRIMSLLPESASFEELVQDYFLAVRGAGLMLSALDTELLTSWARLGVPFQVVARGITRSAEKALWDARPGEPVLRSLRACRRQVEAEIKKYLARSAGGGEAGPGRPGLTWEETRHARLRAVLERIAEQWPSLASRVEQLQGQLLSTVPQEPAQLDVQELRVFFALLRAQPFAQRIHLWRAARLDGADAQAMSPRSRRLSRRFRVLAQVRRYLGVVEA
;
A
#
# COMPACT_ATOMS: atom_id res chain seq x y z
N MET A 1 -4.88 39.28 34.91
CA MET A 1 -6.04 39.47 35.82
C MET A 1 -7.05 40.34 35.09
N PRO A 2 -8.39 40.12 35.16
CA PRO A 2 -9.21 39.29 36.07
C PRO A 2 -9.68 37.96 35.42
N ALA A 3 -9.90 36.83 36.09
CA ALA A 3 -10.72 36.50 37.27
C ALA A 3 -12.24 36.52 36.99
N TRP A 4 -12.78 35.38 36.52
CA TRP A 4 -14.21 35.05 36.62
C TRP A 4 -14.41 33.60 37.05
N ARG A 5 -15.45 33.43 37.87
CA ARG A 5 -15.67 32.39 38.87
C ARG A 5 -16.22 31.10 38.30
N ALA A 6 -15.89 30.03 39.02
CA ALA A 6 -16.57 28.75 39.04
C ALA A 6 -18.06 28.88 39.45
N SER A 7 -18.90 28.04 38.84
CA SER A 7 -20.15 27.58 39.46
C SER A 7 -20.21 26.06 39.37
N SER A 8 -20.21 25.46 40.55
CA SER A 8 -20.49 24.05 40.85
C SER A 8 -22.00 23.86 41.06
N ARG A 9 -22.43 22.59 41.21
CA ARG A 9 -23.77 22.03 41.49
C ARG A 9 -24.59 21.66 40.25
N ASP A 10 -25.31 20.55 40.16
CA ASP A 10 -25.63 19.42 41.05
C ASP A 10 -26.11 18.28 40.13
N SER A 11 -25.66 17.03 40.30
CA SER A 11 -26.30 16.02 41.17
C SER A 11 -27.73 15.65 40.75
N LEU A 12 -27.92 14.75 39.77
CA LEU A 12 -29.10 13.88 39.73
C LEU A 12 -28.72 12.50 39.16
N GLY A 13 -28.68 11.53 40.06
CA GLY A 13 -28.60 10.11 39.73
C GLY A 13 -29.93 9.61 39.19
N ILE A 14 -29.85 8.72 38.21
CA ILE A 14 -30.97 7.86 37.82
C ILE A 14 -30.45 6.42 37.83
N SER A 15 -30.81 5.75 38.93
CA SER A 15 -30.72 4.31 39.14
C SER A 15 -31.95 3.65 38.49
N ILE A 16 -31.74 2.73 37.54
CA ILE A 16 -32.79 1.84 37.05
C ILE A 16 -32.25 0.40 37.04
N ARG A 17 -32.71 -0.35 38.06
CA ARG A 17 -33.17 -1.76 38.07
C ARG A 17 -32.79 -2.56 36.81
N GLY A 18 -32.01 -3.63 36.91
CA GLY A 18 -32.33 -4.81 37.70
C GLY A 18 -33.26 -5.73 36.90
N ARG A 19 -32.70 -6.68 36.14
CA ARG A 19 -33.44 -7.85 35.66
C ARG A 19 -32.52 -9.06 35.57
N HIS A 20 -32.64 -9.90 36.60
CA HIS A 20 -32.18 -11.28 36.64
C HIS A 20 -32.87 -12.07 35.52
N TYR A 21 -32.09 -12.84 34.76
CA TYR A 21 -32.62 -14.00 34.03
C TYR A 21 -31.96 -15.27 34.53
N ALA A 22 -32.81 -16.27 34.60
CA ALA A 22 -32.71 -17.49 35.38
C ALA A 22 -31.65 -18.45 34.87
N GLN A 23 -31.10 -19.18 35.85
CA GLN A 23 -30.35 -20.41 35.68
C GLN A 23 -31.30 -21.58 35.36
N GLY A 24 -30.83 -22.51 34.53
CA GLY A 24 -31.22 -23.91 34.54
C GLY A 24 -31.32 -24.55 33.15
N PRO A 25 -31.19 -25.88 32.99
CA PRO A 25 -30.62 -26.88 33.90
C PRO A 25 -29.42 -27.64 33.30
N GLN A 26 -28.71 -28.29 34.22
CA GLN A 26 -27.62 -29.23 33.98
C GLN A 26 -28.17 -30.55 33.41
N GLY A 27 -27.50 -31.06 32.37
CA GLY A 27 -27.63 -32.45 31.91
C GLY A 27 -26.25 -33.10 31.85
N ARG A 28 -25.96 -33.96 32.84
CA ARG A 28 -24.96 -35.06 32.76
C ARG A 28 -25.40 -35.99 31.61
N SER A 29 -24.56 -36.62 30.81
CA SER A 29 -23.60 -37.72 31.05
C SER A 29 -23.37 -38.28 29.63
N THR A 30 -22.20 -38.66 29.15
CA THR A 30 -21.47 -39.90 29.44
C THR A 30 -20.19 -39.89 28.62
N GLU A 31 -19.18 -40.52 29.21
CA GLU A 31 -17.81 -40.75 28.74
C GLU A 31 -17.77 -41.89 27.68
N PRO A 32 -16.61 -42.48 27.32
CA PRO A 32 -15.79 -42.18 26.16
C PRO A 32 -15.77 -43.31 25.09
N ALA A 33 -15.27 -43.02 23.89
CA ALA A 33 -14.74 -44.06 22.99
C ALA A 33 -13.59 -43.53 22.13
N ARG A 34 -12.40 -44.09 22.36
CA ARG A 34 -11.24 -44.07 21.47
C ARG A 34 -11.59 -44.73 20.13
N PRO A 35 -10.89 -44.36 19.05
CA PRO A 35 -10.39 -45.38 18.14
C PRO A 35 -8.86 -45.39 18.09
N LEU A 36 -8.39 -46.62 17.98
CA LEU A 36 -7.02 -47.05 17.76
C LEU A 36 -6.51 -46.62 16.38
N LEU A 37 -5.22 -46.30 16.36
CA LEU A 37 -4.21 -46.57 15.32
C LEU A 37 -4.72 -47.19 14.00
N THR A 38 -4.43 -46.51 12.90
CA THR A 38 -3.86 -47.18 11.72
C THR A 38 -2.72 -46.36 11.12
N GLU A 39 -1.66 -47.10 10.88
CA GLU A 39 -0.38 -46.78 10.27
C GLU A 39 -0.48 -46.45 8.77
N ASN A 40 0.57 -45.75 8.32
CA ASN A 40 1.21 -45.86 7.01
C ASN A 40 0.41 -45.44 5.77
N GLN A 41 0.79 -44.27 5.23
CA GLN A 41 1.20 -44.19 3.83
C GLN A 41 2.18 -43.03 3.56
N THR A 42 3.38 -43.45 3.18
CA THR A 42 4.54 -42.66 2.80
C THR A 42 4.33 -41.99 1.44
N GLY A 43 3.77 -40.78 1.46
CA GLY A 43 3.74 -39.89 0.30
C GLY A 43 5.06 -39.13 0.13
N LYS A 44 5.90 -39.61 -0.79
CA LYS A 44 7.10 -38.92 -1.31
C LYS A 44 6.78 -37.44 -1.63
N VAL A 45 7.31 -36.52 -0.82
CA VAL A 45 7.37 -35.09 -1.17
C VAL A 45 8.57 -34.88 -2.09
N PRO A 46 8.40 -34.36 -3.32
CA PRO A 46 9.53 -34.01 -4.17
C PRO A 46 10.29 -32.84 -3.55
N ARG A 47 11.51 -33.12 -3.07
CA ARG A 47 12.53 -32.12 -2.76
C ARG A 47 12.86 -31.37 -4.05
N ARG A 48 12.30 -30.17 -4.22
CA ARG A 48 12.76 -29.20 -5.24
C ARG A 48 13.39 -27.99 -4.56
N CYS A 49 14.69 -27.86 -4.82
CA CYS A 49 15.49 -26.64 -4.82
C CYS A 49 15.56 -25.84 -3.51
N VAL A 50 16.15 -26.43 -2.49
CA VAL A 50 16.99 -25.69 -1.52
C VAL A 50 18.41 -25.76 -2.06
N ASN A 51 18.81 -24.82 -2.93
CA ASN A 51 20.21 -24.52 -3.25
C ASN A 51 20.32 -23.35 -4.25
N THR A 52 20.23 -22.12 -3.73
CA THR A 52 20.98 -20.96 -4.26
C THR A 52 20.86 -19.82 -3.24
N CYS A 53 21.65 -19.92 -2.17
CA CYS A 53 22.15 -18.77 -1.40
C CYS A 53 23.14 -19.25 -0.33
N ARG A 54 24.10 -20.07 -0.76
CA ARG A 54 25.31 -20.37 0.00
C ARG A 54 26.46 -20.29 -0.99
N ILE A 55 26.93 -19.07 -1.20
CA ILE A 55 28.31 -18.66 -1.50
C ILE A 55 28.26 -17.14 -1.60
N LEU A 56 29.06 -16.51 -0.75
CA LEU A 56 29.58 -15.12 -0.73
C LEU A 56 29.57 -14.61 0.72
N ALA A 57 30.32 -15.33 1.55
CA ALA A 57 31.07 -14.70 2.62
C ALA A 57 32.55 -14.83 2.25
N MET A 58 33.22 -13.69 2.28
CA MET A 58 34.66 -13.46 2.38
C MET A 58 35.44 -13.22 1.08
N SER A 59 36.02 -12.00 1.05
CA SER A 59 37.19 -11.52 0.30
C SER A 59 36.98 -11.01 -1.12
N ASP A 60 36.76 -9.70 -1.26
CA ASP A 60 37.54 -8.80 -2.15
C ASP A 60 36.98 -7.35 -2.12
N PRO A 61 37.78 -6.34 -1.71
CA PRO A 61 37.38 -4.93 -1.75
C PRO A 61 37.88 -4.29 -3.06
N GLY A 62 37.24 -4.59 -4.20
CA GLY A 62 37.67 -3.95 -5.44
C GLY A 62 36.86 -4.34 -6.66
N GLY A 63 35.81 -3.58 -6.97
CA GLY A 63 35.25 -3.55 -8.33
C GLY A 63 33.94 -4.30 -8.55
N MET A 64 32.85 -3.86 -7.91
CA MET A 64 31.48 -4.24 -8.31
C MET A 64 30.63 -2.99 -8.58
N GLY A 65 30.98 -2.21 -9.62
CA GLY A 65 30.28 -0.97 -9.94
C GLY A 65 29.23 -1.07 -11.07
N LYS A 66 29.37 -2.02 -12.01
CA LYS A 66 28.62 -1.92 -13.29
C LYS A 66 27.66 -3.09 -13.56
N ALA A 67 27.97 -4.31 -13.16
CA ALA A 67 27.12 -5.48 -13.44
C ALA A 67 25.79 -5.48 -12.63
N ALA A 68 25.79 -4.96 -11.40
CA ALA A 68 24.58 -4.86 -10.58
C ALA A 68 23.57 -3.83 -11.13
N VAL A 69 24.07 -2.79 -11.82
CA VAL A 69 23.23 -1.70 -12.38
C VAL A 69 22.49 -2.19 -13.65
N VAL A 70 23.14 -3.02 -14.48
CA VAL A 70 22.54 -3.57 -15.71
C VAL A 70 21.42 -4.58 -15.39
N CYS A 71 21.58 -5.40 -14.36
CA CYS A 71 20.52 -6.32 -13.92
C CYS A 71 19.31 -5.57 -13.28
N LEU A 72 19.59 -4.42 -12.66
CA LEU A 72 18.56 -3.55 -12.07
C LEU A 72 17.76 -2.77 -13.12
N ALA A 73 18.37 -2.44 -14.27
CA ALA A 73 17.71 -1.80 -15.42
C ALA A 73 16.79 -2.77 -16.19
N ALA A 74 17.17 -4.05 -16.33
CA ALA A 74 16.29 -5.06 -16.91
C ALA A 74 15.05 -5.36 -16.04
N LEU A 75 15.18 -5.23 -14.72
CA LEU A 75 14.05 -5.26 -13.78
C LEU A 75 13.21 -3.97 -13.80
N LEU A 76 13.76 -2.85 -14.30
CA LEU A 76 13.06 -1.56 -14.42
C LEU A 76 12.13 -1.50 -15.64
N GLY A 77 12.55 -2.04 -16.78
CA GLY A 77 11.73 -2.05 -18.00
C GLY A 77 10.40 -2.81 -17.83
N ASN A 78 10.37 -3.82 -16.96
CA ASN A 78 9.16 -4.60 -16.71
C ASN A 78 8.21 -3.98 -15.67
N VAL A 79 8.65 -3.08 -14.79
CA VAL A 79 7.79 -2.52 -13.73
C VAL A 79 6.84 -1.44 -14.27
N LEU A 80 7.19 -0.76 -15.36
CA LEU A 80 6.28 0.14 -16.07
C LEU A 80 5.21 -0.62 -16.87
N ARG A 81 5.56 -1.81 -17.39
CA ARG A 81 4.61 -2.77 -17.98
C ARG A 81 3.75 -3.50 -16.93
N ILE A 82 4.02 -3.29 -15.62
CA ILE A 82 3.37 -4.01 -14.52
C ILE A 82 1.97 -3.46 -14.16
N MET A 83 1.58 -2.27 -14.64
CA MET A 83 0.36 -1.60 -14.17
C MET A 83 -0.94 -2.03 -14.89
N SER A 84 -0.86 -2.69 -16.05
CA SER A 84 -2.01 -3.44 -16.59
C SER A 84 -2.00 -4.85 -16.00
N LEU A 85 -3.09 -5.26 -15.36
CA LEU A 85 -3.26 -6.61 -14.82
C LEU A 85 -3.87 -7.59 -15.86
N LEU A 86 -4.22 -7.06 -17.03
CA LEU A 86 -4.92 -7.70 -18.13
C LEU A 86 -4.06 -7.63 -19.41
N PRO A 87 -4.40 -8.36 -20.49
CA PRO A 87 -3.72 -8.22 -21.78
C PRO A 87 -3.70 -6.76 -22.27
N GLU A 88 -2.76 -6.41 -23.16
CA GLU A 88 -2.64 -5.06 -23.74
C GLU A 88 -3.92 -4.64 -24.52
N SER A 89 -4.81 -5.59 -24.82
CA SER A 89 -6.12 -5.40 -25.44
C SER A 89 -7.26 -5.07 -24.47
N ALA A 90 -7.01 -5.02 -23.16
CA ALA A 90 -8.05 -4.77 -22.16
C ALA A 90 -8.59 -3.34 -22.24
N SER A 91 -9.89 -3.16 -22.02
CA SER A 91 -10.49 -1.83 -22.05
C SER A 91 -10.03 -0.99 -20.86
N PHE A 92 -10.13 0.34 -20.98
CA PHE A 92 -9.81 1.25 -19.89
C PHE A 92 -10.61 0.92 -18.61
N GLU A 93 -11.89 0.61 -18.75
CA GLU A 93 -12.79 0.27 -17.66
C GLU A 93 -12.34 -1.01 -16.94
N GLU A 94 -11.95 -2.04 -17.70
CA GLU A 94 -11.45 -3.30 -17.15
C GLU A 94 -10.14 -3.08 -16.36
N LEU A 95 -9.24 -2.25 -16.90
CA LEU A 95 -7.98 -1.90 -16.22
C LEU A 95 -8.23 -1.20 -14.89
N VAL A 96 -9.14 -0.20 -14.87
CA VAL A 96 -9.47 0.51 -13.64
C VAL A 96 -10.21 -0.40 -12.66
N GLN A 97 -11.11 -1.25 -13.13
CA GLN A 97 -11.83 -2.21 -12.29
C GLN A 97 -10.88 -3.19 -11.60
N ASP A 98 -10.00 -3.86 -12.34
CA ASP A 98 -9.06 -4.81 -11.75
C ASP A 98 -8.08 -4.09 -10.81
N TYR A 99 -7.62 -2.89 -11.17
CA TYR A 99 -6.78 -2.09 -10.27
C TYR A 99 -7.51 -1.72 -8.97
N PHE A 100 -8.76 -1.27 -9.05
CA PHE A 100 -9.56 -0.93 -7.88
C PHE A 100 -9.78 -2.15 -6.98
N LEU A 101 -10.16 -3.30 -7.56
CA LEU A 101 -10.32 -4.55 -6.81
C LEU A 101 -8.99 -5.01 -6.21
N ALA A 102 -7.87 -4.81 -6.91
CA ALA A 102 -6.55 -5.09 -6.40
C ALA A 102 -6.19 -4.25 -5.16
N VAL A 103 -6.47 -2.94 -5.21
CA VAL A 103 -6.20 -2.01 -4.10
C VAL A 103 -7.15 -2.22 -2.93
N ARG A 104 -8.45 -2.38 -3.19
CA ARG A 104 -9.47 -2.71 -2.18
C ARG A 104 -9.15 -4.04 -1.50
N GLY A 105 -8.69 -5.01 -2.28
CA GLY A 105 -8.34 -6.35 -1.85
C GLY A 105 -9.53 -7.26 -1.62
N ALA A 106 -10.74 -6.87 -2.02
CA ALA A 106 -11.98 -7.64 -1.84
C ALA A 106 -13.05 -7.20 -2.88
N GLY A 107 -13.99 -8.10 -3.20
CA GLY A 107 -15.15 -7.83 -4.04
C GLY A 107 -15.07 -8.46 -5.45
N LEU A 108 -16.24 -8.76 -6.02
CA LEU A 108 -16.36 -9.44 -7.31
C LEU A 108 -16.61 -8.48 -8.48
N MET A 109 -17.34 -7.38 -8.27
CA MET A 109 -17.76 -6.46 -9.35
C MET A 109 -17.92 -5.02 -8.83
N LEU A 110 -17.86 -4.05 -9.75
CA LEU A 110 -18.23 -2.65 -9.52
C LEU A 110 -19.77 -2.49 -9.52
N SER A 111 -20.28 -1.49 -8.79
CA SER A 111 -21.70 -1.15 -8.87
C SER A 111 -22.02 -0.46 -10.19
N ALA A 112 -23.28 -0.52 -10.65
CA ALA A 112 -23.71 0.18 -11.87
C ALA A 112 -23.36 1.68 -11.85
N LEU A 113 -23.51 2.33 -10.70
CA LEU A 113 -23.14 3.74 -10.51
C LEU A 113 -21.63 3.98 -10.57
N ASP A 114 -20.81 3.01 -10.15
CA ASP A 114 -19.36 3.08 -10.33
C ASP A 114 -18.97 2.92 -11.81
N THR A 115 -19.70 2.09 -12.58
CA THR A 115 -19.50 1.92 -14.03
C THR A 115 -19.82 3.18 -14.81
N GLU A 116 -20.90 3.89 -14.46
CA GLU A 116 -21.22 5.20 -15.06
C GLU A 116 -20.09 6.22 -14.80
N LEU A 117 -19.57 6.24 -13.57
CA LEU A 117 -18.45 7.10 -13.20
C LEU A 117 -17.19 6.75 -14.01
N LEU A 118 -16.86 5.46 -14.17
CA LEU A 118 -15.75 5.02 -15.02
C LEU A 118 -15.91 5.47 -16.47
N THR A 119 -17.11 5.30 -17.03
CA THR A 119 -17.42 5.70 -18.40
C THR A 119 -17.22 7.22 -18.57
N SER A 120 -17.56 8.01 -17.55
CA SER A 120 -17.33 9.46 -17.58
C SER A 120 -15.84 9.81 -17.62
N TRP A 121 -14.98 9.08 -16.90
CA TRP A 121 -13.53 9.27 -16.97
C TRP A 121 -12.94 8.78 -18.28
N ALA A 122 -13.42 7.65 -18.81
CA ALA A 122 -13.00 7.12 -20.10
C ALA A 122 -13.27 8.12 -21.25
N ARG A 123 -14.45 8.76 -21.23
CA ARG A 123 -14.84 9.80 -22.21
C ARG A 123 -13.94 11.03 -22.19
N LEU A 124 -13.27 11.32 -21.07
CA LEU A 124 -12.28 12.42 -20.99
C LEU A 124 -10.95 12.07 -21.69
N GLY A 125 -10.76 10.83 -22.15
CA GLY A 125 -9.54 10.39 -22.80
C GLY A 125 -8.31 10.41 -21.89
N VAL A 126 -8.51 10.35 -20.57
CA VAL A 126 -7.40 10.40 -19.61
C VAL A 126 -6.67 9.05 -19.54
N PRO A 127 -5.34 9.04 -19.41
CA PRO A 127 -4.60 7.79 -19.26
C PRO A 127 -4.99 7.04 -17.96
N PHE A 128 -5.04 5.70 -18.03
CA PHE A 128 -5.31 4.83 -16.88
C PHE A 128 -4.45 5.17 -15.66
N GLN A 129 -3.18 5.53 -15.86
CA GLN A 129 -2.23 5.83 -14.78
C GLN A 129 -2.68 7.04 -13.94
N VAL A 130 -3.38 8.00 -14.54
CA VAL A 130 -3.92 9.17 -13.83
C VAL A 130 -5.02 8.74 -12.86
N VAL A 131 -5.92 7.89 -13.32
CA VAL A 131 -7.01 7.34 -12.49
C VAL A 131 -6.46 6.41 -11.41
N ALA A 132 -5.54 5.51 -11.77
CA ALA A 132 -4.88 4.60 -10.84
C ALA A 132 -4.24 5.38 -9.67
N ARG A 133 -3.54 6.49 -9.95
CA ARG A 133 -2.99 7.36 -8.90
C ARG A 133 -4.04 7.96 -7.98
N GLY A 134 -5.14 8.44 -8.54
CA GLY A 134 -6.26 8.95 -7.74
C GLY A 134 -6.81 7.89 -6.79
N ILE A 135 -6.98 6.66 -7.29
CA ILE A 135 -7.39 5.50 -6.49
C ILE A 135 -6.36 5.18 -5.41
N THR A 136 -5.05 5.17 -5.73
CA THR A 136 -3.99 4.92 -4.74
C THR A 136 -4.06 5.93 -3.60
N ARG A 137 -4.12 7.23 -3.91
CA ARG A 137 -4.21 8.30 -2.90
C ARG A 137 -5.46 8.15 -2.02
N SER A 138 -6.60 7.82 -2.64
CA SER A 138 -7.83 7.55 -1.91
C SER A 138 -7.70 6.34 -0.98
N ALA A 139 -7.05 5.27 -1.43
CA ALA A 139 -6.81 4.09 -0.62
C ALA A 139 -5.85 4.36 0.52
N GLU A 140 -4.78 5.11 0.29
CA GLU A 140 -3.83 5.51 1.34
C GLU A 140 -4.53 6.33 2.41
N LYS A 141 -5.34 7.32 2.01
CA LYS A 141 -6.15 8.12 2.94
C LYS A 141 -7.13 7.24 3.72
N ALA A 142 -7.92 6.44 3.01
CA ALA A 142 -8.93 5.59 3.63
C ALA A 142 -8.30 4.52 4.53
N LEU A 143 -7.07 4.10 4.24
CA LEU A 143 -6.36 3.18 5.10
C LEU A 143 -6.12 3.81 6.47
N TRP A 144 -5.77 5.09 6.59
CA TRP A 144 -5.63 5.75 7.90
C TRP A 144 -6.95 5.77 8.70
N ASP A 145 -8.07 5.89 8.01
CA ASP A 145 -9.41 5.92 8.62
C ASP A 145 -10.00 4.52 8.86
N ALA A 146 -9.45 3.48 8.21
CA ALA A 146 -10.01 2.14 8.21
C ALA A 146 -9.79 1.41 9.55
N ARG A 147 -10.88 0.86 10.09
CA ARG A 147 -10.85 -0.04 11.24
C ARG A 147 -10.27 -1.41 10.85
N PRO A 148 -9.64 -2.14 11.79
CA PRO A 148 -9.20 -3.51 11.54
C PRO A 148 -10.38 -4.38 11.04
N GLY A 149 -10.21 -5.04 9.89
CA GLY A 149 -11.23 -5.91 9.28
C GLY A 149 -12.19 -5.22 8.30
N GLU A 150 -12.20 -3.89 8.19
CA GLU A 150 -12.96 -3.20 7.12
C GLU A 150 -12.16 -3.11 5.82
N PRO A 151 -12.82 -3.19 4.64
CA PRO A 151 -12.14 -2.99 3.37
C PRO A 151 -11.64 -1.54 3.27
N VAL A 152 -10.40 -1.39 2.78
CA VAL A 152 -9.73 -0.08 2.65
C VAL A 152 -10.57 0.90 1.82
N LEU A 153 -11.19 0.40 0.75
CA LEU A 153 -12.09 1.18 -0.09
C LEU A 153 -13.48 0.55 -0.10
N ARG A 154 -14.52 1.37 0.10
CA ARG A 154 -15.92 0.92 0.06
C ARG A 154 -16.48 0.90 -1.35
N SER A 155 -16.23 1.94 -2.13
CA SER A 155 -16.71 2.10 -3.51
C SER A 155 -15.77 2.97 -4.34
N LEU A 156 -15.90 2.91 -5.66
CA LEU A 156 -15.10 3.76 -6.56
C LEU A 156 -15.53 5.22 -6.46
N ARG A 157 -16.81 5.49 -6.18
CA ARG A 157 -17.32 6.83 -5.87
C ARG A 157 -16.59 7.51 -4.70
N ALA A 158 -16.14 6.75 -3.69
CA ALA A 158 -15.32 7.31 -2.60
C ALA A 158 -13.96 7.84 -3.11
N CYS A 159 -13.49 7.35 -4.25
CA CYS A 159 -12.26 7.80 -4.90
C CYS A 159 -12.44 9.04 -5.78
N ARG A 160 -13.69 9.43 -6.08
CA ARG A 160 -14.03 10.45 -7.08
C ARG A 160 -13.24 11.74 -6.91
N ARG A 161 -13.23 12.31 -5.70
CA ARG A 161 -12.56 13.59 -5.44
C ARG A 161 -11.06 13.55 -5.77
N GLN A 162 -10.37 12.46 -5.41
CA GLN A 162 -8.92 12.37 -5.62
C GLN A 162 -8.58 12.04 -7.07
N VAL A 163 -9.40 11.22 -7.72
CA VAL A 163 -9.29 10.94 -9.15
C VAL A 163 -9.52 12.21 -9.98
N GLU A 164 -10.59 12.96 -9.71
CA GLU A 164 -10.88 14.23 -10.40
C GLU A 164 -9.77 15.26 -10.16
N ALA A 165 -9.18 15.31 -8.96
CA ALA A 165 -8.03 16.18 -8.69
C ALA A 165 -6.79 15.80 -9.53
N GLU A 166 -6.50 14.50 -9.71
CA GLU A 166 -5.41 14.04 -10.57
C GLU A 166 -5.72 14.28 -12.06
N ILE A 167 -6.96 14.07 -12.49
CA ILE A 167 -7.43 14.40 -13.85
C ILE A 167 -7.26 15.89 -14.13
N LYS A 168 -7.68 16.76 -13.21
CA LYS A 168 -7.51 18.21 -13.35
C LYS A 168 -6.05 18.60 -13.52
N LYS A 169 -5.14 18.01 -12.73
CA LYS A 169 -3.68 18.24 -12.87
C LYS A 169 -3.16 17.76 -14.22
N TYR A 170 -3.63 16.60 -14.70
CA TYR A 170 -3.24 16.07 -16.01
C TYR A 170 -3.70 16.96 -17.16
N LEU A 171 -4.96 17.41 -17.14
CA LEU A 171 -5.51 18.29 -18.16
C LEU A 171 -4.84 19.66 -18.17
N ALA A 172 -4.57 20.25 -16.99
CA ALA A 172 -3.84 21.52 -16.90
C ALA A 172 -2.44 21.45 -17.54
N ARG A 173 -1.73 20.32 -17.37
CA ARG A 173 -0.43 20.09 -18.02
C ARG A 173 -0.55 19.88 -19.52
N SER A 174 -1.58 19.18 -19.96
CA SER A 174 -1.82 18.90 -21.39
C SER A 174 -2.24 20.17 -22.15
N ALA A 175 -2.94 21.09 -21.49
CA ALA A 175 -3.36 22.37 -22.06
C ALA A 175 -2.24 23.42 -22.09
N GLY A 176 -1.24 23.33 -21.19
CA GLY A 176 -0.10 24.25 -21.10
C GLY A 176 1.05 24.01 -22.09
N GLY A 177 0.81 23.24 -23.16
CA GLY A 177 1.82 22.90 -24.18
C GLY A 177 2.24 24.06 -25.11
N GLY A 178 1.77 25.28 -24.87
CA GLY A 178 2.19 26.49 -25.58
C GLY A 178 2.50 27.62 -24.59
N GLU A 179 3.76 28.07 -24.60
CA GLU A 179 4.30 29.26 -23.91
C GLU A 179 4.14 29.36 -22.37
N ALA A 180 5.17 28.89 -21.66
CA ALA A 180 5.48 29.43 -20.34
C ALA A 180 6.24 30.76 -20.50
N GLY A 181 5.58 31.89 -20.20
CA GLY A 181 6.23 33.20 -20.10
C GLY A 181 7.26 33.27 -18.95
N PRO A 182 8.15 34.28 -18.92
CA PRO A 182 9.31 34.33 -18.04
C PRO A 182 8.94 34.81 -16.63
N GLY A 183 8.15 34.02 -15.92
CA GLY A 183 8.05 34.06 -14.45
C GLY A 183 8.97 32.99 -13.87
N ARG A 184 9.68 33.29 -12.77
CA ARG A 184 10.60 32.34 -12.10
C ARG A 184 10.00 30.93 -12.08
N PRO A 185 10.65 29.91 -12.68
CA PRO A 185 10.06 28.58 -12.76
C PRO A 185 9.92 28.05 -11.33
N GLY A 186 8.68 27.97 -10.85
CA GLY A 186 8.38 27.20 -9.65
C GLY A 186 8.82 25.76 -9.86
N LEU A 187 9.18 25.07 -8.78
CA LEU A 187 9.48 23.64 -8.82
C LEU A 187 8.36 22.90 -9.57
N THR A 188 8.75 22.08 -10.53
CA THR A 188 7.83 21.17 -11.22
C THR A 188 7.15 20.26 -10.19
N TRP A 189 6.03 19.64 -10.56
CA TRP A 189 5.35 18.72 -9.64
C TRP A 189 6.25 17.53 -9.28
N GLU A 190 7.02 17.06 -10.25
CA GLU A 190 8.01 15.98 -10.12
C GLU A 190 9.08 16.36 -9.09
N GLU A 191 9.66 17.56 -9.21
CA GLU A 191 10.64 18.08 -8.24
C GLU A 191 10.01 18.32 -6.87
N THR A 192 8.79 18.85 -6.81
CA THR A 192 8.05 19.05 -5.56
C THR A 192 7.80 17.72 -4.84
N ARG A 193 7.40 16.68 -5.58
CA ARG A 193 7.19 15.34 -5.02
C ARG A 193 8.50 14.71 -4.56
N HIS A 194 9.56 14.84 -5.36
CA HIS A 194 10.90 14.36 -5.01
C HIS A 194 11.44 15.02 -3.75
N ALA A 195 11.31 16.35 -3.65
CA ALA A 195 11.69 17.12 -2.47
C ALA A 195 10.90 16.68 -1.22
N ARG A 196 9.59 16.44 -1.35
CA ARG A 196 8.77 15.89 -0.25
C ARG A 196 9.26 14.54 0.22
N LEU A 197 9.61 13.63 -0.70
CA LEU A 197 10.14 12.32 -0.35
C LEU A 197 11.48 12.45 0.39
N ARG A 198 12.37 13.34 -0.03
CA ARG A 198 13.62 13.63 0.68
C ARG A 198 13.37 14.15 2.10
N ALA A 199 12.47 15.11 2.26
CA ALA A 199 12.10 15.66 3.58
C ALA A 199 11.40 14.63 4.49
N VAL A 200 10.65 13.67 3.92
CA VAL A 200 10.12 12.52 4.69
C VAL A 200 11.26 11.64 5.17
N LEU A 201 12.24 11.35 4.31
CA LEU A 201 13.38 10.52 4.67
C LEU A 201 14.27 11.15 5.75
N GLU A 202 14.51 12.46 5.68
CA GLU A 202 15.24 13.21 6.71
C GLU A 202 14.54 13.07 8.07
N ARG A 203 13.23 13.30 8.12
CA ARG A 203 12.43 13.09 9.34
C ARG A 203 12.49 11.65 9.86
N ILE A 204 12.49 10.66 8.97
CA ILE A 204 12.65 9.25 9.38
C ILE A 204 14.04 9.02 9.99
N ALA A 205 15.10 9.59 9.41
CA ALA A 205 16.46 9.46 9.94
C ALA A 205 16.61 10.10 11.33
N GLU A 206 15.95 11.25 11.55
CA GLU A 206 15.89 11.92 12.86
C GLU A 206 15.14 11.07 13.91
N GLN A 207 13.96 10.55 13.54
CA GLN A 207 13.13 9.75 14.44
C GLN A 207 13.71 8.35 14.70
N TRP A 208 14.44 7.79 13.74
CA TRP A 208 14.99 6.44 13.78
C TRP A 208 16.49 6.46 13.47
N PRO A 209 17.36 6.80 14.44
CA PRO A 209 18.80 6.92 14.22
C PRO A 209 19.45 5.65 13.64
N SER A 210 18.89 4.47 13.95
CA SER A 210 19.33 3.18 13.39
C SER A 210 19.14 3.06 11.87
N LEU A 211 18.28 3.90 11.27
CA LEU A 211 18.05 3.97 9.83
C LEU A 211 18.82 5.10 9.15
N ALA A 212 19.47 6.01 9.89
CA ALA A 212 20.06 7.22 9.34
C ALA A 212 21.08 6.94 8.23
N SER A 213 22.05 6.06 8.47
CA SER A 213 23.03 5.66 7.44
C SER A 213 22.37 5.02 6.22
N ARG A 214 21.25 4.30 6.42
CA ARG A 214 20.52 3.70 5.30
C ARG A 214 19.77 4.74 4.50
N VAL A 215 19.18 5.73 5.16
CA VAL A 215 18.52 6.86 4.52
C VAL A 215 19.51 7.65 3.66
N GLU A 216 20.68 7.97 4.21
CA GLU A 216 21.73 8.70 3.48
C GLU A 216 22.16 7.94 2.21
N GLN A 217 22.39 6.63 2.31
CA GLN A 217 22.67 5.78 1.15
C GLN A 217 21.55 5.83 0.10
N LEU A 218 20.28 5.77 0.53
CA LEU A 218 19.14 5.82 -0.39
C LEU A 218 19.02 7.19 -1.06
N GLN A 219 19.29 8.27 -0.33
CA GLN A 219 19.31 9.62 -0.90
C GLN A 219 20.40 9.76 -1.97
N GLY A 220 21.61 9.26 -1.71
CA GLY A 220 22.72 9.30 -2.66
C GLY A 220 22.54 8.37 -3.88
N GLN A 221 21.93 7.19 -3.70
CA GLN A 221 21.80 6.20 -4.78
C GLN A 221 20.51 6.33 -5.59
N LEU A 222 19.37 6.46 -4.90
CA LEU A 222 18.05 6.42 -5.54
C LEU A 222 17.46 7.81 -5.77
N LEU A 223 17.81 8.81 -4.97
CA LEU A 223 17.24 10.16 -5.04
C LEU A 223 18.23 11.21 -5.56
N SER A 224 19.31 10.77 -6.22
CA SER A 224 20.30 11.64 -6.87
C SER A 224 19.74 12.35 -8.11
N THR A 225 18.73 11.78 -8.75
CA THR A 225 18.07 12.33 -9.93
C THR A 225 16.56 12.39 -9.71
N VAL A 226 15.93 13.41 -10.28
CA VAL A 226 14.47 13.55 -10.31
C VAL A 226 13.96 12.85 -11.57
N PRO A 227 13.17 11.76 -11.44
CA PRO A 227 12.57 11.11 -12.60
C PRO A 227 11.55 12.05 -13.28
N GLN A 228 11.64 12.17 -14.60
CA GLN A 228 10.72 12.98 -15.40
C GLN A 228 9.38 12.28 -15.62
N GLU A 229 9.40 10.94 -15.67
CA GLU A 229 8.17 10.16 -15.83
C GLU A 229 7.49 9.93 -14.49
N PRO A 230 6.20 10.30 -14.35
CA PRO A 230 5.49 10.14 -13.09
C PRO A 230 5.43 8.69 -12.57
N ALA A 231 5.43 7.70 -13.47
CA ALA A 231 5.40 6.29 -13.06
C ALA A 231 6.77 5.81 -12.53
N GLN A 232 7.87 6.44 -12.94
CA GLN A 232 9.20 6.20 -12.37
C GLN A 232 9.31 6.74 -10.95
N LEU A 233 8.66 7.89 -10.65
CA LEU A 233 8.54 8.42 -9.29
C LEU A 233 7.80 7.43 -8.36
N ASP A 234 6.69 6.84 -8.83
CA ASP A 234 5.95 5.83 -8.05
C ASP A 234 6.83 4.61 -7.72
N VAL A 235 7.64 4.17 -8.69
CA VAL A 235 8.60 3.05 -8.51
C VAL A 235 9.74 3.42 -7.56
N GLN A 236 10.28 4.64 -7.67
CA GLN A 236 11.35 5.15 -6.81
C GLN A 236 10.89 5.17 -5.35
N GLU A 237 9.68 5.69 -5.10
CA GLU A 237 9.08 5.74 -3.76
C GLU A 237 8.87 4.35 -3.17
N LEU A 238 8.30 3.42 -3.94
CA LEU A 238 8.16 2.01 -3.53
C LEU A 238 9.50 1.40 -3.14
N ARG A 239 10.55 1.64 -3.94
CA ARG A 239 11.90 1.10 -3.68
C ARG A 239 12.49 1.61 -2.38
N VAL A 240 12.36 2.91 -2.13
CA VAL A 240 12.83 3.56 -0.91
C VAL A 240 12.20 2.89 0.31
N PHE A 241 10.88 2.81 0.38
CA PHE A 241 10.21 2.23 1.54
C PHE A 241 10.45 0.73 1.70
N PHE A 242 10.53 -0.04 0.62
CA PHE A 242 10.91 -1.46 0.73
C PHE A 242 12.37 -1.66 1.15
N ALA A 243 13.27 -0.76 0.79
CA ALA A 243 14.65 -0.78 1.30
C ALA A 243 14.70 -0.47 2.79
N LEU A 244 13.89 0.49 3.28
CA LEU A 244 13.75 0.78 4.70
C LEU A 244 13.14 -0.40 5.46
N LEU A 245 12.11 -1.05 4.92
CA LEU A 245 11.56 -2.29 5.50
C LEU A 245 12.65 -3.36 5.62
N ARG A 246 13.52 -3.52 4.61
CA ARG A 246 14.59 -4.52 4.67
C ARG A 246 15.64 -4.22 5.72
N ALA A 247 15.87 -2.94 6.04
CA ALA A 247 16.80 -2.51 7.08
C ALA A 247 16.27 -2.74 8.51
N GLN A 248 14.96 -2.95 8.67
CA GLN A 248 14.38 -3.30 9.96
C GLN A 248 14.83 -4.70 10.45
N PRO A 249 14.92 -4.93 11.77
CA PRO A 249 15.23 -6.25 12.29
C PRO A 249 14.14 -7.26 11.91
N PHE A 250 14.53 -8.53 11.83
CA PHE A 250 13.70 -9.57 11.23
C PHE A 250 12.32 -9.73 11.90
N ALA A 251 12.26 -9.59 13.22
CA ALA A 251 11.02 -9.65 13.99
C ALA A 251 10.01 -8.57 13.55
N GLN A 252 10.47 -7.32 13.43
CA GLN A 252 9.64 -6.21 12.94
C GLN A 252 9.19 -6.45 11.50
N ARG A 253 10.08 -6.93 10.62
CA ARG A 253 9.71 -7.26 9.24
C ARG A 253 8.58 -8.28 9.19
N ILE A 254 8.69 -9.38 9.93
CA ILE A 254 7.64 -10.41 9.99
C ILE A 254 6.32 -9.81 10.48
N HIS A 255 6.36 -8.99 11.53
CA HIS A 255 5.16 -8.35 12.07
C HIS A 255 4.44 -7.52 11.01
N LEU A 256 5.17 -6.65 10.30
CA LEU A 256 4.61 -5.82 9.22
C LEU A 256 4.06 -6.67 8.06
N TRP A 257 4.76 -7.74 7.68
CA TRP A 257 4.27 -8.66 6.64
C TRP A 257 3.00 -9.40 7.04
N ARG A 258 2.87 -9.79 8.32
CA ARG A 258 1.67 -10.44 8.85
C ARG A 258 0.50 -9.47 8.93
N ALA A 259 0.74 -8.25 9.43
CA ALA A 259 -0.27 -7.18 9.50
C ALA A 259 -0.78 -6.73 8.13
N ALA A 260 -0.04 -7.02 7.05
CA ALA A 260 -0.44 -6.71 5.68
C ALA A 260 -1.10 -7.88 4.94
N ARG A 261 -1.30 -9.05 5.58
CA ARG A 261 -2.02 -10.17 4.96
C ARG A 261 -3.50 -9.83 4.78
N LEU A 262 -4.05 -10.35 3.69
CA LEU A 262 -5.49 -10.43 3.46
C LEU A 262 -6.04 -11.68 4.14
N ASP A 263 -7.25 -11.59 4.68
CA ASP A 263 -7.98 -12.75 5.16
C ASP A 263 -8.51 -13.59 3.98
N GLY A 264 -8.67 -14.89 4.21
CA GLY A 264 -8.68 -15.91 3.16
C GLY A 264 -9.79 -15.78 2.09
N ALA A 265 -10.99 -15.32 2.46
CA ALA A 265 -12.10 -15.18 1.53
C ALA A 265 -11.84 -14.09 0.47
N ASP A 266 -11.26 -12.98 0.91
CA ASP A 266 -10.98 -11.81 0.07
C ASP A 266 -9.82 -12.07 -0.92
N ALA A 267 -8.82 -12.86 -0.51
CA ALA A 267 -7.68 -13.20 -1.35
C ALA A 267 -8.01 -14.22 -2.47
N GLN A 268 -9.01 -15.07 -2.27
CA GLN A 268 -9.36 -16.14 -3.22
C GLN A 268 -10.01 -15.60 -4.50
N ALA A 269 -10.78 -14.50 -4.42
CA ALA A 269 -11.46 -13.90 -5.58
C ALA A 269 -10.52 -13.16 -6.55
N MET A 270 -9.24 -13.00 -6.21
CA MET A 270 -8.30 -12.17 -6.96
C MET A 270 -7.43 -12.98 -7.92
N SER A 271 -7.03 -12.37 -9.04
CA SER A 271 -5.96 -12.94 -9.88
C SER A 271 -4.64 -13.03 -9.08
N PRO A 272 -3.70 -13.95 -9.43
CA PRO A 272 -2.38 -14.00 -8.79
C PRO A 272 -1.62 -12.68 -8.84
N ARG A 273 -1.83 -11.87 -9.88
CA ARG A 273 -1.17 -10.57 -10.06
C ARG A 273 -1.82 -9.51 -9.17
N SER A 274 -3.16 -9.45 -9.13
CA SER A 274 -3.93 -8.55 -8.26
C SER A 274 -3.61 -8.83 -6.79
N ARG A 275 -3.45 -10.11 -6.39
CA ARG A 275 -2.96 -10.49 -5.05
C ARG A 275 -1.58 -9.91 -4.73
N ARG A 276 -0.64 -9.98 -5.68
CA ARG A 276 0.72 -9.42 -5.47
C ARG A 276 0.69 -7.91 -5.33
N LEU A 277 -0.12 -7.22 -6.13
CA LEU A 277 -0.30 -5.77 -6.05
C LEU A 277 -0.92 -5.38 -4.70
N SER A 278 -2.01 -6.03 -4.31
CA SER A 278 -2.68 -5.79 -3.03
C SER A 278 -1.74 -5.97 -1.85
N ARG A 279 -0.98 -7.07 -1.84
CA ARG A 279 0.01 -7.33 -0.80
C ARG A 279 1.10 -6.26 -0.77
N ARG A 280 1.62 -5.83 -1.92
CA ARG A 280 2.62 -4.75 -1.99
C ARG A 280 2.08 -3.45 -1.42
N PHE A 281 0.88 -3.06 -1.83
CA PHE A 281 0.20 -1.86 -1.36
C PHE A 281 0.02 -1.89 0.17
N ARG A 282 -0.55 -2.97 0.71
CA ARG A 282 -0.77 -3.13 2.16
C ARG A 282 0.53 -3.11 2.95
N VAL A 283 1.57 -3.78 2.47
CA VAL A 283 2.87 -3.79 3.15
C VAL A 283 3.49 -2.41 3.16
N LEU A 284 3.50 -1.71 2.02
CA LEU A 284 4.00 -0.35 1.93
C LEU A 284 3.31 0.55 2.94
N ALA A 285 1.99 0.44 3.01
CA ALA A 285 1.20 1.31 3.85
C ALA A 285 1.37 0.98 5.35
N GLN A 286 1.55 -0.29 5.72
CA GLN A 286 1.98 -0.67 7.07
C GLN A 286 3.38 -0.16 7.41
N VAL A 287 4.31 -0.18 6.45
CA VAL A 287 5.66 0.39 6.63
C VAL A 287 5.60 1.89 6.86
N ARG A 288 4.85 2.64 6.05
CA ARG A 288 4.67 4.08 6.23
C ARG A 288 4.07 4.42 7.59
N ARG A 289 3.03 3.69 8.01
CA ARG A 289 2.44 3.82 9.35
C ARG A 289 3.44 3.56 10.47
N TYR A 290 4.19 2.46 10.37
CA TYR A 290 5.20 2.10 11.36
C TYR A 290 6.29 3.16 11.49
N LEU A 291 6.68 3.77 10.37
CA LEU A 291 7.67 4.85 10.32
C LEU A 291 7.08 6.24 10.60
N GLY A 292 5.81 6.35 10.99
CA GLY A 292 5.18 7.64 11.32
C GLY A 292 5.01 8.59 10.13
N VAL A 293 5.04 8.07 8.89
CA VAL A 293 4.88 8.89 7.68
C VAL A 293 3.40 9.15 7.45
N VAL A 294 2.92 10.29 7.93
CA VAL A 294 1.58 10.80 7.60
C VAL A 294 1.68 11.61 6.30
N GLU A 295 0.93 11.24 5.27
CA GLU A 295 0.78 12.10 4.10
C GLU A 295 -0.06 13.31 4.47
N ALA A 296 0.52 14.51 4.29
CA ALA A 296 -0.17 15.79 4.44
C ALA A 296 -1.05 16.09 3.21
#